data_AF-A0A524K7C3-F1
#
_entry.id   AF-A0A524K7C3-F1
#
_cell.length_a   1.000
_cell.length_b   1.000
_cell.length_c   1.000
_cell.angle_alpha   90.00
_cell.angle_beta   90.00
_cell.angle_gamma   90.00
#
_symmetry.space_group_name_H-M   'P 1'
#
loop_
_entity.id
_entity.type
_entity.pdbx_description
1 polymer ?
#
loop_
_entity_poly.entity_id
_entity_poly.type
_entity_poly.pdbx_seq_one_letter_code
_entity_poly.pdbx_strand_id
1 'polypeptide(L)' 'MDLSRIIDMLDPVRLLPGEAARVGMMPENRRGFPVQPDRESWRDAAVLVLLYPLGGSVHFPLMHRPEGSGHHSG' A
#
# COMPACT_ATOMS: atom_id res chain seq x y z
N MET A 1 17.66 6.69 2.73
CA MET A 1 16.80 5.98 3.71
C MET A 1 17.30 4.55 3.77
N ASP A 2 17.61 4.03 4.95
CA ASP A 2 18.21 2.70 5.15
C ASP A 2 17.13 1.65 5.50
N LEU A 3 17.36 0.39 5.14
CA LEU A 3 16.43 -0.72 5.35
C LEU A 3 16.19 -0.98 6.85
N SER A 4 17.22 -0.84 7.68
CA SER A 4 17.12 -0.98 9.15
C SER A 4 16.01 -0.08 9.73
N ARG A 5 16.01 1.18 9.31
CA ARG A 5 15.03 2.18 9.74
C ARG A 5 13.60 1.85 9.29
N ILE A 6 13.43 1.16 8.17
CA ILE A 6 12.11 0.71 7.70
C ILE A 6 11.62 -0.46 8.55
N ILE A 7 12.50 -1.41 8.88
CA ILE A 7 12.17 -2.54 9.74
C ILE A 7 11.70 -2.03 11.12
N ASP A 8 12.39 -1.04 11.69
CA ASP A 8 11.99 -0.40 12.94
C ASP A 8 10.62 0.31 12.85
N MET A 9 10.20 0.73 11.66
CA MET A 9 8.88 1.32 11.42
C MET A 9 7.77 0.28 11.28
N LEU A 10 8.09 -0.97 10.94
CA LEU A 10 7.15 -2.07 10.76
C LEU A 10 6.85 -2.83 12.07
N ASP A 11 7.24 -2.28 13.23
CA ASP A 11 6.91 -2.83 14.54
C ASP A 11 5.39 -3.08 14.66
N PRO A 12 4.94 -4.34 14.87
CA PRO A 12 3.52 -4.68 14.95
C PRO A 12 2.80 -4.02 16.14
N VAL A 13 3.53 -3.49 17.12
CA VAL A 13 2.99 -2.75 18.26
C VAL A 13 2.77 -1.27 17.92
N ARG A 14 3.41 -0.75 16.86
CA ARG A 14 3.13 0.61 16.39
C ARG A 14 1.75 0.66 15.77
N LEU A 15 0.98 1.68 16.18
CA LEU A 15 -0.28 2.00 15.54
C LEU A 15 -0.04 2.25 14.04
N LEU A 16 -0.85 1.60 13.21
CA LEU A 16 -0.84 1.84 11.78
C LEU A 16 -1.05 3.34 11.49
N PRO A 17 -0.51 3.86 10.37
CA PRO A 17 -0.74 5.23 9.96
C PRO A 17 -2.24 5.51 9.92
N GLY A 18 -2.72 6.39 10.80
CA GLY A 18 -4.14 6.64 11.01
C GLY A 18 -4.84 7.32 9.82
N GLU A 19 -6.04 7.84 10.04
CA GLU A 19 -6.92 8.39 8.98
C GLU A 19 -6.23 9.36 8.02
N ALA A 20 -5.34 10.23 8.52
CA ALA A 20 -4.60 11.17 7.68
C ALA A 20 -3.73 10.48 6.61
N ALA A 21 -3.07 9.38 6.96
CA ALA A 21 -2.26 8.61 6.02
C ALA A 21 -3.15 7.88 5.01
N ARG A 22 -4.29 7.32 5.47
CA ARG A 22 -5.30 6.71 4.60
C ARG A 22 -5.79 7.70 3.54
N VAL A 23 -6.14 8.93 3.94
CA VAL A 23 -6.58 10.00 3.04
C VAL A 23 -5.48 10.39 2.05
N GLY A 24 -4.24 10.49 2.51
CA GLY A 24 -3.09 10.82 1.64
C GLY A 24 -2.81 9.77 0.59
N MET A 25 -3.02 8.48 0.89
CA MET A 25 -2.84 7.36 -0.04
C MET A 25 -4.07 7.05 -0.89
N MET A 26 -5.20 7.74 -0.65
CA MET A 26 -6.44 7.48 -1.36
C MET A 26 -6.36 8.03 -2.80
N PRO A 27 -6.71 7.23 -3.82
CA PRO A 27 -6.81 7.70 -5.20
C PRO A 27 -7.70 8.93 -5.31
N GLU A 28 -7.39 9.86 -6.23
CA GLU A 28 -8.09 11.15 -6.33
C GLU A 28 -9.60 10.98 -6.51
N ASN A 29 -10.01 10.02 -7.32
CA ASN A 29 -11.42 9.69 -7.58
C ASN A 29 -12.17 9.11 -6.37
N ARG A 30 -11.48 8.78 -5.28
CA ARG A 30 -12.07 8.27 -4.03
C ARG A 30 -12.03 9.29 -2.89
N ARG A 31 -11.40 10.45 -3.09
CA ARG A 31 -11.37 11.52 -2.09
C ARG A 31 -12.78 12.10 -1.89
N GLY A 32 -13.17 12.32 -0.64
CA GLY A 32 -14.47 12.90 -0.28
C GLY A 32 -15.65 11.94 -0.23
N PHE A 33 -15.48 10.67 -0.65
CA PHE A 33 -16.51 9.66 -0.45
C PHE A 33 -16.46 9.11 0.98
N PRO A 34 -17.59 9.05 1.70
CA PRO A 34 -17.64 8.43 3.01
C PRO A 34 -17.27 6.95 2.88
N VAL A 35 -16.33 6.49 3.71
CA VAL A 35 -16.03 5.06 3.83
C VAL A 35 -17.26 4.41 4.43
N GLN A 36 -18.05 3.70 3.60
CA GLN A 36 -19.08 2.84 4.14
C GLN A 36 -18.39 1.60 4.73
N PRO A 37 -18.53 1.34 6.04
CA PRO A 37 -17.96 0.15 6.65
C PRO A 37 -18.94 -1.01 6.44
N ASP A 38 -19.29 -1.36 5.20
CA ASP A 38 -20.02 -2.59 4.93
C ASP A 38 -19.03 -3.76 4.95
N ARG A 39 -18.67 -4.19 6.16
CA ARG A 39 -17.73 -5.32 6.36
C ARG A 39 -18.12 -6.58 5.59
N GLU A 40 -19.38 -6.73 5.20
CA GLU A 40 -19.90 -7.89 4.46
C GLU A 40 -19.44 -7.97 2.98
N SER A 41 -18.96 -6.87 2.38
CA SER A 41 -18.60 -6.84 0.95
C SER A 41 -17.09 -6.78 0.69
N TRP A 42 -16.26 -6.69 1.74
CA TRP A 42 -14.82 -6.53 1.58
C TRP A 42 -14.20 -7.87 1.21
N ARG A 43 -13.54 -7.90 0.05
CA ARG A 43 -12.78 -9.06 -0.39
C ARG A 43 -11.40 -9.01 0.26
N ASP A 44 -11.06 -10.06 0.99
CA ASP A 44 -9.71 -10.23 1.52
C ASP A 44 -8.68 -10.24 0.38
N ALA A 45 -7.64 -9.43 0.56
CA ALA A 45 -6.51 -9.35 -0.35
C ALA A 45 -5.23 -9.10 0.46
N ALA A 46 -4.15 -9.79 0.05
CA ALA A 46 -2.81 -9.58 0.58
C ALA A 46 -1.89 -9.15 -0.55
N VAL A 47 -0.89 -8.34 -0.23
CA VAL A 47 0.18 -7.92 -1.14
C VAL A 47 1.53 -8.19 -0.51
N LEU A 48 2.49 -8.60 -1.35
CA LEU A 48 3.89 -8.72 -0.95
C LEU A 48 4.61 -7.43 -1.34
N VAL A 49 5.17 -6.73 -0.35
CA VAL A 49 6.04 -5.57 -0.58
C VAL A 49 7.48 -6.01 -0.39
N LEU A 50 8.27 -5.99 -1.48
CA LEU A 50 9.69 -6.32 -1.46
C LEU A 50 10.52 -5.04 -1.33
N LEU A 51 11.40 -4.99 -0.34
CA LEU A 51 12.33 -3.88 -0.13
C LEU A 51 13.76 -4.40 -0.25
N TYR A 52 14.59 -3.73 -1.05
CA TYR A 52 15.99 -4.11 -1.21
C TYR A 52 16.93 -2.89 -1.30
N PRO A 53 18.16 -2.98 -0.78
CA PRO A 53 19.13 -1.91 -0.88
C PRO A 53 19.80 -1.92 -2.28
N LEU A 54 19.97 -0.74 -2.87
CA LEU A 54 20.73 -0.53 -4.10
C LEU A 54 21.29 0.90 -4.12
N GLY A 55 22.59 1.07 -4.36
CA GLY A 55 23.21 2.39 -4.49
C GLY A 55 22.99 3.34 -3.29
N GLY A 56 22.95 2.81 -2.07
CA GLY A 56 22.70 3.62 -0.85
C GLY A 56 21.24 4.05 -0.65
N SER A 57 20.32 3.53 -1.46
CA SER A 57 18.88 3.77 -1.38
C SER A 57 18.11 2.46 -1.17
N VAL A 58 16.90 2.54 -0.64
CA VAL A 58 15.97 1.41 -0.58
C VAL A 58 15.01 1.51 -1.76
N HIS A 59 14.86 0.40 -2.48
CA HIS A 59 14.00 0.27 -3.64
C HIS A 59 12.90 -0.76 -3.40
N PHE A 60 11.81 -0.64 -4.13
CA PHE A 60 10.76 -1.64 -4.23
C PHE A 60 10.42 -1.88 -5.70
N PRO A 61 10.26 -3.15 -6.14
CA PRO A 61 9.93 -3.43 -7.52
C PRO A 61 8.46 -3.11 -7.79
N LEU A 62 8.20 -2.57 -8.98
CA LEU A 62 6.86 -2.49 -9.55
C LEU A 62 6.65 -3.63 -10.54
N MET A 63 5.42 -4.12 -10.64
CA MET A 63 5.03 -5.07 -11.68
C MET A 63 4.14 -4.38 -12.70
N HIS A 64 4.38 -4.64 -13.98
CA HIS A 64 3.41 -4.39 -15.04
C HIS A 64 2.49 -5.60 -15.11
N ARG A 65 1.16 -5.41 -15.00
CA ARG A 65 0.24 -6.54 -15.06
C ARG A 65 0.01 -6.93 -16.52
N PRO A 66 -0.35 -8.19 -16.79
CA PRO A 66 -0.72 -8.59 -18.15
C PRO A 66 -1.89 -7.75 -18.67
N GLU A 67 -1.88 -7.53 -19.98
CA GLU A 67 -3.02 -6.97 -20.70
C GLU A 67 -4.24 -7.88 -20.54
N GLY A 68 -5.44 -7.29 -20.43
CA GLY A 68 -6.67 -8.04 -20.24
C GLY A 68 -7.90 -7.14 -20.05
N SER A 69 -9.06 -7.74 -19.78
CA SER A 69 -10.32 -7.02 -19.57
C SER A 69 -10.60 -6.65 -18.11
N GLY A 70 -9.66 -6.90 -17.20
CA GLY A 70 -9.83 -6.64 -15.77
C GLY A 70 -9.59 -5.17 -15.40
N HIS A 71 -10.18 -4.72 -14.28
CA HIS A 71 -10.05 -3.36 -13.73
C HIS A 71 -8.61 -2.88 -13.44
N HIS A 72 -7.63 -3.78 -13.56
CA HIS A 72 -6.22 -3.55 -13.24
C HIS A 72 -5.30 -4.17 -14.30
N SER A 73 -5.71 -4.22 -15.58
CA SER A 73 -4.81 -4.60 -16.67
C SER A 73 -3.78 -3.49 -16.95
N GLY A 74 -2.55 -3.88 -17.30
CA GLY A 74 -1.42 -2.97 -17.45
C GLY A 74 -0.77 -2.55 -16.13
#